data_AF-A0A9E1EB63-F1
#
_entry.id   AF-A0A9E1EB63-F1
#
_cell.length_a   1.000
_cell.length_b   1.000
_cell.length_c   1.000
_cell.angle_alpha   90.00
_cell.angle_beta   90.00
_cell.angle_gamma   90.00
#
_symmetry.space_group_name_H-M   'P 1'
#
loop_
_entity.id
_entity.type
_entity.pdbx_description
1 polymer ?
#
loop_
_entity_poly.entity_id
_entity_poly.type
_entity_poly.pdbx_seq_one_letter_code
_entity_poly.pdbx_strand_id
1 'polypeptide(L)'
;MDWENHLIKHLQWSDSIINREAKEHVAREIAATAKDGDVIGAGSGSTVYLTLFELARRIREEHLHIEVIPASQEISMTCIQLGIPQTTLWNKRPDWTFDGADEVDPQRNLIKGRGGAMFKEKLLTRSSRKTFIIIDPSKRVNQLGNKFPIPVEVFPDSLTYVEHELQRLGASEIVLRPAHGKDGPVFTENGNFILDTRFNYIDSSLEEQLKTITGVIESGLFIGYDVEVIMAE
;
A
#
# COMPACT_ATOMS: atom_id res chain seq x y z
N MET A 1 24.44 -24.57 3.25
CA MET A 1 23.47 -25.52 3.81
C MET A 1 22.13 -24.89 3.48
N ASP A 2 21.45 -25.41 2.46
CA ASP A 2 20.21 -24.81 1.99
C ASP A 2 19.08 -25.25 2.92
N TRP A 3 18.32 -24.29 3.44
CA TRP A 3 17.18 -24.57 4.30
C TRP A 3 16.02 -25.02 3.41
N GLU A 4 15.37 -26.14 3.75
CA GLU A 4 14.11 -26.51 3.11
C GLU A 4 13.02 -25.50 3.53
N ASN A 5 12.72 -24.55 2.64
CA ASN A 5 11.82 -23.45 2.94
C ASN A 5 10.34 -23.83 2.76
N HIS A 6 9.86 -24.84 3.49
CA HIS A 6 8.50 -25.35 3.38
C HIS A 6 7.46 -24.26 3.72
N LEU A 7 7.71 -23.43 4.75
CA LEU A 7 6.78 -22.39 5.18
C LEU A 7 6.52 -21.35 4.07
N ILE A 8 7.56 -20.86 3.41
CA ILE A 8 7.42 -19.86 2.36
C ILE A 8 6.85 -20.47 1.08
N LYS A 9 7.22 -21.71 0.72
CA LYS A 9 6.70 -22.39 -0.49
C LYS A 9 5.17 -22.57 -0.45
N HIS A 10 4.61 -22.77 0.73
CA HIS A 10 3.18 -22.97 0.94
C HIS A 10 2.45 -21.75 1.49
N LEU A 11 3.09 -20.58 1.49
CA LEU A 11 2.44 -19.34 1.91
C LEU A 11 1.22 -19.07 1.01
N GLN A 12 0.11 -18.69 1.65
CA GLN A 12 -1.12 -18.31 0.98
C GLN A 12 -1.55 -16.93 1.49
N TRP A 13 -2.24 -16.19 0.63
CA TRP A 13 -2.93 -14.96 1.02
C TRP A 13 -3.88 -15.26 2.20
N SER A 14 -3.86 -14.43 3.24
CA SER A 14 -4.52 -14.74 4.52
C SER A 14 -6.06 -14.68 4.47
N ASP A 15 -6.62 -13.92 3.54
CA ASP A 15 -8.05 -13.64 3.44
C ASP A 15 -8.68 -14.11 2.12
N SER A 16 -10.00 -13.94 1.97
CA SER A 16 -10.63 -14.13 0.66
C SER A 16 -10.30 -12.95 -0.27
N ILE A 17 -9.87 -13.26 -1.50
CA ILE A 17 -9.63 -12.23 -2.53
C ILE A 17 -10.96 -11.91 -3.22
N ILE A 18 -11.54 -10.77 -2.87
CA ILE A 18 -12.74 -10.22 -3.52
C ILE A 18 -12.42 -9.79 -4.96
N ASN A 19 -13.33 -10.04 -5.90
CA ASN A 19 -13.20 -9.71 -7.34
C ASN A 19 -11.92 -10.28 -7.98
N ARG A 20 -11.61 -11.54 -7.67
CA ARG A 20 -10.35 -12.18 -8.07
C ARG A 20 -10.11 -12.16 -9.58
N GLU A 21 -11.11 -12.51 -10.39
CA GLU A 21 -10.95 -12.58 -11.85
C GLU A 21 -10.56 -11.23 -12.47
N ALA A 22 -11.26 -10.16 -12.10
CA ALA A 22 -10.93 -8.80 -12.54
C ALA A 22 -9.53 -8.36 -12.07
N LYS A 23 -9.15 -8.71 -10.84
CA LYS A 23 -7.80 -8.44 -10.32
C LYS A 23 -6.72 -9.23 -11.07
N GLU A 24 -6.99 -10.48 -11.44
CA GLU A 24 -6.08 -11.30 -12.25
C GLU A 24 -5.96 -10.76 -13.69
N HIS A 25 -7.01 -10.16 -14.24
CA HIS A 25 -6.95 -9.47 -15.52
C HIS A 25 -5.99 -8.28 -15.47
N VAL A 26 -6.19 -7.35 -14.53
CA VAL A 26 -5.29 -6.19 -14.41
C VAL A 26 -3.90 -6.57 -13.93
N ALA A 27 -3.76 -7.64 -13.16
CA ALA A 27 -2.45 -8.20 -12.83
C ALA A 27 -1.65 -8.54 -14.09
N ARG A 28 -2.29 -9.08 -15.13
CA ARG A 28 -1.67 -9.32 -16.44
C ARG A 28 -1.29 -8.04 -17.17
N GLU A 29 -2.17 -7.05 -17.19
CA GLU A 29 -1.89 -5.77 -17.83
C GLU A 29 -0.72 -5.04 -17.18
N ILE A 30 -0.70 -4.95 -15.85
CA ILE A 30 0.39 -4.32 -15.09
C ILE A 30 1.67 -5.10 -15.29
N ALA A 31 1.64 -6.43 -15.15
CA ALA A 31 2.82 -7.24 -15.35
C ALA A 31 3.38 -7.07 -16.75
N ALA A 32 2.55 -6.92 -17.80
CA ALA A 32 2.96 -6.67 -19.18
C ALA A 32 3.73 -5.35 -19.38
N THR A 33 3.60 -4.38 -18.46
CA THR A 33 4.39 -3.14 -18.51
C THR A 33 5.87 -3.34 -18.18
N ALA A 34 6.20 -4.43 -17.47
CA ALA A 34 7.56 -4.73 -17.04
C ALA A 34 8.49 -5.00 -18.22
N LYS A 35 9.71 -4.45 -18.14
CA LYS A 35 10.79 -4.61 -19.10
C LYS A 35 12.00 -5.26 -18.45
N ASP A 36 12.87 -5.83 -19.28
CA ASP A 36 14.15 -6.34 -18.82
C ASP A 36 14.97 -5.21 -18.19
N GLY A 37 15.53 -5.47 -17.00
CA GLY A 37 16.31 -4.51 -16.22
C GLY A 37 15.51 -3.62 -15.27
N ASP A 38 14.17 -3.70 -15.27
CA ASP A 38 13.33 -2.85 -14.41
C ASP A 38 13.56 -3.14 -12.91
N VAL A 39 13.60 -2.07 -12.12
CA VAL A 39 13.39 -2.12 -10.67
C VAL A 39 11.95 -1.69 -10.38
N ILE A 40 11.17 -2.57 -9.78
CA ILE A 40 9.73 -2.36 -9.60
C ILE A 40 9.40 -2.19 -8.12
N GLY A 41 8.74 -1.09 -7.75
CA GLY A 41 8.13 -0.96 -6.44
C GLY A 41 6.81 -1.74 -6.40
N ALA A 42 6.70 -2.70 -5.48
CA ALA A 42 5.46 -3.43 -5.26
C ALA A 42 4.82 -2.92 -3.98
N GLY A 43 3.61 -2.38 -4.10
CA GLY A 43 2.79 -1.88 -3.00
C GLY A 43 2.36 -2.96 -2.01
N SER A 44 1.10 -2.96 -1.56
CA SER A 44 0.56 -4.03 -0.73
C SER A 44 -0.88 -4.40 -1.09
N GLY A 45 -1.34 -5.53 -0.55
CA GLY A 45 -2.71 -6.00 -0.75
C GLY A 45 -2.87 -7.06 -1.84
N SER A 46 -4.07 -7.62 -1.91
CA SER A 46 -4.38 -8.81 -2.72
C SER A 46 -4.12 -8.63 -4.22
N THR A 47 -4.31 -7.42 -4.75
CA THR A 47 -4.10 -7.16 -6.17
C THR A 47 -2.61 -7.16 -6.49
N VAL A 48 -1.80 -6.54 -5.62
CA VAL A 48 -0.33 -6.56 -5.74
C VAL A 48 0.20 -8.00 -5.66
N TYR A 49 -0.32 -8.77 -4.70
CA TYR A 49 -0.02 -10.20 -4.57
C TYR A 49 -0.28 -10.96 -5.88
N LEU A 50 -1.45 -10.78 -6.52
CA LEU A 50 -1.76 -11.46 -7.79
C LEU A 50 -0.84 -11.01 -8.94
N THR A 51 -0.49 -9.74 -9.03
CA THR A 51 0.47 -9.22 -10.03
C THR A 51 1.85 -9.86 -9.88
N LEU A 52 2.30 -10.17 -8.67
CA LEU A 52 3.59 -10.85 -8.47
C LEU A 52 3.63 -12.23 -9.10
N PHE A 53 2.53 -13.01 -9.09
CA PHE A 53 2.49 -14.32 -9.77
C PHE A 53 2.73 -14.18 -11.26
N GLU A 54 2.13 -13.16 -11.87
CA GLU A 54 2.29 -12.90 -13.29
C GLU A 54 3.68 -12.36 -13.63
N LEU A 55 4.24 -11.47 -12.80
CA LEU A 55 5.63 -11.03 -12.93
C LEU A 55 6.60 -12.21 -12.84
N ALA A 56 6.41 -13.12 -11.88
CA ALA A 56 7.24 -14.32 -11.74
C ALA A 56 7.13 -15.24 -12.97
N ARG A 57 5.91 -15.39 -13.53
CA ARG A 57 5.68 -16.13 -14.77
C ARG A 57 6.48 -15.51 -15.92
N ARG A 58 6.39 -14.20 -16.13
CA ARG A 58 7.13 -13.47 -17.17
C ARG A 58 8.64 -13.55 -16.97
N ILE A 59 9.14 -13.31 -15.77
CA ILE A 59 10.58 -13.43 -15.44
C ILE A 59 11.13 -14.78 -15.87
N ARG A 60 10.41 -15.88 -15.59
CA ARG A 60 10.84 -17.22 -15.95
C ARG A 60 10.74 -17.51 -17.45
N GLU A 61 9.63 -17.14 -18.09
CA GLU A 61 9.36 -17.49 -19.49
C GLU A 61 10.11 -16.59 -20.48
N GLU A 62 10.29 -15.33 -20.15
CA GLU A 62 10.92 -14.32 -21.00
C GLU A 62 12.37 -14.02 -20.59
N HIS A 63 12.87 -14.65 -19.53
CA HIS A 63 14.22 -14.46 -18.97
C HIS A 63 14.53 -12.99 -18.59
N LEU A 64 13.54 -12.29 -18.01
CA LEU A 64 13.69 -10.89 -17.59
C LEU A 64 14.51 -10.78 -16.31
N HIS A 65 15.40 -9.79 -16.25
CA HIS A 65 16.16 -9.41 -15.07
C HIS A 65 15.42 -8.28 -14.35
N ILE A 66 14.57 -8.65 -13.39
CA ILE A 66 13.75 -7.71 -12.62
C ILE A 66 14.10 -7.83 -11.14
N GLU A 67 14.18 -6.69 -10.45
CA GLU A 67 14.26 -6.63 -8.99
C GLU A 67 13.03 -5.91 -8.42
N VAL A 68 12.48 -6.43 -7.32
CA VAL A 68 11.32 -5.82 -6.64
C VAL A 68 11.73 -5.17 -5.32
N ILE A 69 11.14 -3.99 -5.05
CA ILE A 69 11.19 -3.33 -3.74
C ILE A 69 9.79 -3.45 -3.09
N PRO A 70 9.58 -4.36 -2.13
CA PRO A 70 8.26 -4.58 -1.53
C PRO A 70 7.92 -3.52 -0.46
N ALA A 71 6.66 -3.09 -0.40
CA ALA A 71 6.16 -2.17 0.63
C ALA A 71 5.78 -2.86 1.95
N SER A 72 5.71 -4.18 1.99
CA SER A 72 5.38 -4.96 3.20
C SER A 72 6.10 -6.30 3.24
N GLN A 73 6.13 -6.92 4.42
CA GLN A 73 6.67 -8.25 4.65
C GLN A 73 5.85 -9.32 3.92
N GLU A 74 4.53 -9.16 3.83
CA GLU A 74 3.69 -10.09 3.07
C GLU A 74 4.11 -10.16 1.59
N ILE A 75 4.32 -8.99 0.98
CA ILE A 75 4.79 -8.88 -0.41
C ILE A 75 6.24 -9.34 -0.54
N SER A 76 7.12 -9.04 0.43
CA SER A 76 8.49 -9.56 0.48
C SER A 76 8.52 -11.09 0.50
N MET A 77 7.75 -11.72 1.39
CA MET A 77 7.67 -13.18 1.48
C MET A 77 7.10 -13.79 0.20
N THR A 78 6.11 -13.14 -0.42
CA THR A 78 5.57 -13.56 -1.73
C THR A 78 6.63 -13.50 -2.82
N CYS A 79 7.45 -12.44 -2.88
CA CYS A 79 8.59 -12.39 -3.80
C CYS A 79 9.58 -13.54 -3.57
N ILE A 80 9.91 -13.88 -2.31
CA ILE A 80 10.77 -15.03 -1.98
C ILE A 80 10.13 -16.33 -2.47
N GLN A 81 8.84 -16.54 -2.18
CA GLN A 81 8.09 -17.73 -2.61
C GLN A 81 8.14 -17.93 -4.12
N LEU A 82 8.00 -16.84 -4.87
CA LEU A 82 7.96 -16.85 -6.33
C LEU A 82 9.35 -16.81 -6.99
N GLY A 83 10.42 -16.70 -6.20
CA GLY A 83 11.78 -16.59 -6.71
C GLY A 83 12.07 -15.26 -7.41
N ILE A 84 11.34 -14.20 -7.09
CA ILE A 84 11.57 -12.85 -7.64
C ILE A 84 12.71 -12.19 -6.86
N PRO A 85 13.80 -11.76 -7.51
CA PRO A 85 14.88 -11.02 -6.86
C PRO A 85 14.38 -9.74 -6.18
N GLN A 86 14.91 -9.43 -5.01
CA GLN A 86 14.53 -8.25 -4.25
C GLN A 86 15.70 -7.29 -4.06
N THR A 87 15.36 -6.01 -3.96
CA THR A 87 16.29 -4.93 -3.64
C THR A 87 15.65 -3.94 -2.68
N THR A 88 16.33 -2.84 -2.39
CA THR A 88 15.88 -1.86 -1.39
C THR A 88 16.06 -0.44 -1.91
N LEU A 89 15.35 0.52 -1.31
CA LEU A 89 15.54 1.95 -1.60
C LEU A 89 16.94 2.45 -1.21
N TRP A 90 17.69 1.72 -0.38
CA TRP A 90 19.11 2.03 -0.12
C TRP A 90 19.99 1.78 -1.34
N ASN A 91 19.63 0.77 -2.15
CA ASN A 91 20.45 0.31 -3.26
C ASN A 91 19.99 0.87 -4.60
N LYS A 92 18.67 0.95 -4.83
CA LYS A 92 18.10 1.28 -6.13
C LYS A 92 16.83 2.12 -6.00
N ARG A 93 16.57 2.93 -7.03
CA ARG A 93 15.32 3.66 -7.22
C ARG A 93 14.39 2.83 -8.11
N PRO A 94 13.09 2.69 -7.80
CA PRO A 94 12.16 2.04 -8.71
C PRO A 94 11.96 2.85 -10.00
N ASP A 95 11.97 2.16 -11.14
CA ASP A 95 11.58 2.72 -12.43
C ASP A 95 10.09 3.05 -12.42
N TRP A 96 9.29 2.14 -11.87
CA TRP A 96 7.86 2.33 -11.63
C TRP A 96 7.39 1.56 -10.40
N THR A 97 6.26 1.99 -9.84
CA THR A 97 5.57 1.31 -8.74
C THR A 97 4.15 0.95 -9.13
N PHE A 98 3.62 -0.13 -8.59
CA PHE A 98 2.19 -0.44 -8.66
C PHE A 98 1.66 -0.77 -7.26
N ASP A 99 0.43 -0.31 -6.98
CA ASP A 99 -0.20 -0.47 -5.68
C ASP A 99 -1.73 -0.45 -5.78
N GLY A 100 -2.43 -0.80 -4.71
CA GLY A 100 -3.88 -0.61 -4.59
C GLY A 100 -4.27 0.70 -3.89
N ALA A 101 -5.57 0.98 -3.84
CA ALA A 101 -6.15 2.04 -3.02
C ALA A 101 -7.43 1.58 -2.32
N ASP A 102 -7.75 2.22 -1.20
CA ASP A 102 -8.97 2.02 -0.44
C ASP A 102 -10.09 2.94 -0.94
N GLU A 103 -9.74 4.15 -1.37
CA GLU A 103 -10.61 5.07 -2.12
C GLU A 103 -9.83 5.85 -3.17
N VAL A 104 -10.52 6.24 -4.25
CA VAL A 104 -10.01 7.13 -5.30
C VAL A 104 -11.08 8.13 -5.70
N ASP A 105 -10.73 9.42 -5.68
CA ASP A 105 -11.62 10.51 -6.09
C ASP A 105 -11.45 10.88 -7.59
N PRO A 106 -12.29 11.76 -8.16
CA PRO A 106 -12.18 12.17 -9.56
C PRO A 106 -10.89 12.92 -9.91
N GLN A 107 -10.19 13.48 -8.92
CA GLN A 107 -8.90 14.15 -9.07
C GLN A 107 -7.72 13.17 -8.95
N ARG A 108 -8.01 11.86 -8.78
CA ARG A 108 -7.03 10.78 -8.54
C ARG A 108 -6.27 10.91 -7.22
N ASN A 109 -6.80 11.67 -6.26
CA ASN A 109 -6.33 11.58 -4.89
C ASN A 109 -6.81 10.27 -4.27
N LEU A 110 -6.05 9.75 -3.31
CA LEU A 110 -6.26 8.41 -2.77
C LEU A 110 -6.41 8.46 -1.25
N ILE A 111 -7.20 7.53 -0.73
CA ILE A 111 -6.99 6.97 0.60
C ILE A 111 -6.39 5.58 0.46
N LYS A 112 -5.31 5.32 1.21
CA LYS A 112 -4.61 4.04 1.35
C LYS A 112 -4.44 3.69 2.83
N GLY A 113 -3.78 2.57 3.13
CA GLY A 113 -3.38 2.22 4.50
C GLY A 113 -4.32 1.29 5.25
N ARG A 114 -5.34 0.70 4.61
CA ARG A 114 -6.13 -0.40 5.22
C ARG A 114 -5.23 -1.53 5.73
N GLY A 115 -4.21 -1.92 4.95
CA GLY A 115 -3.23 -2.94 5.34
C GLY A 115 -2.15 -2.47 6.32
N GLY A 116 -2.14 -1.18 6.70
CA GLY A 116 -1.14 -0.63 7.63
C GLY A 116 0.26 -0.40 7.04
N ALA A 117 0.42 -0.45 5.72
CA ALA A 117 1.71 -0.28 5.03
C ALA A 117 1.92 1.12 4.41
N MET A 118 1.02 2.07 4.64
CA MET A 118 0.95 3.34 3.91
C MET A 118 2.24 4.17 3.91
N PHE A 119 3.04 4.12 4.99
CA PHE A 119 4.32 4.83 5.03
C PHE A 119 5.27 4.34 3.93
N LYS A 120 5.47 3.02 3.83
CA LYS A 120 6.34 2.42 2.80
C LYS A 120 5.73 2.54 1.41
N GLU A 121 4.41 2.37 1.28
CA GLU A 121 3.68 2.59 0.01
C GLU A 121 3.90 4.02 -0.53
N LYS A 122 3.82 5.03 0.36
CA LYS A 122 4.08 6.43 0.01
C LYS A 122 5.53 6.68 -0.36
N LEU A 123 6.48 6.06 0.36
CA LEU A 123 7.90 6.12 0.00
C LEU A 123 8.16 5.57 -1.41
N LEU A 124 7.59 4.42 -1.76
CA LEU A 124 7.72 3.86 -3.12
C LEU A 124 7.11 4.78 -4.18
N THR A 125 5.92 5.30 -3.90
CA THR A 125 5.23 6.24 -4.80
C THR A 125 6.08 7.49 -5.06
N ARG A 126 6.63 8.11 -3.99
CA ARG A 126 7.51 9.29 -4.08
C ARG A 126 8.87 8.97 -4.74
N SER A 127 9.35 7.75 -4.59
CA SER A 127 10.63 7.31 -5.12
C SER A 127 10.55 6.86 -6.58
N SER A 128 9.36 6.68 -7.15
CA SER A 128 9.20 6.17 -8.52
C SER A 128 9.11 7.29 -9.54
N ARG A 129 9.35 6.97 -10.82
CA ARG A 129 9.06 7.89 -11.92
C ARG A 129 7.62 7.77 -12.43
N LYS A 130 7.04 6.59 -12.27
CA LYS A 130 5.67 6.27 -12.66
C LYS A 130 5.03 5.42 -11.58
N THR A 131 3.77 5.71 -11.25
CA THR A 131 3.01 4.93 -10.27
C THR A 131 1.66 4.53 -10.85
N PHE A 132 1.36 3.23 -10.81
CA PHE A 132 0.08 2.66 -11.18
C PHE A 132 -0.75 2.35 -9.93
N ILE A 133 -1.99 2.80 -9.90
CA ILE A 133 -2.94 2.51 -8.82
C ILE A 133 -4.05 1.64 -9.36
N ILE A 134 -4.10 0.40 -8.89
CA ILE A 134 -5.03 -0.61 -9.36
C ILE A 134 -6.22 -0.67 -8.42
N ILE A 135 -7.41 -0.44 -8.96
CA ILE A 135 -8.64 -0.45 -8.17
C ILE A 135 -9.77 -1.21 -8.87
N ASP A 136 -10.64 -1.81 -8.08
CA ASP A 136 -11.95 -2.24 -8.57
C ASP A 136 -12.96 -1.06 -8.51
N PRO A 137 -14.07 -1.10 -9.27
CA PRO A 137 -15.06 -0.03 -9.30
C PRO A 137 -15.61 0.41 -7.94
N SER A 138 -15.62 -0.47 -6.92
CA SER A 138 -16.14 -0.12 -5.59
C SER A 138 -15.31 0.96 -4.89
N LYS A 139 -14.04 1.12 -5.27
CA LYS A 139 -13.09 2.08 -4.69
C LYS A 139 -13.29 3.51 -5.18
N ARG A 140 -14.03 3.71 -6.27
CA ARG A 140 -14.37 5.06 -6.72
C ARG A 140 -15.33 5.73 -5.74
N VAL A 141 -15.03 6.97 -5.41
CA VAL A 141 -15.85 7.84 -4.57
C VAL A 141 -15.94 9.23 -5.19
N ASN A 142 -17.00 9.96 -4.89
CA ASN A 142 -17.12 11.36 -5.32
C ASN A 142 -16.21 12.29 -4.49
N GLN A 143 -15.94 11.88 -3.25
CA GLN A 143 -15.11 12.60 -2.29
C GLN A 143 -14.43 11.57 -1.39
N LEU A 144 -13.15 11.79 -1.09
CA LEU A 144 -12.41 10.98 -0.12
C LEU A 144 -13.06 11.02 1.27
N GLY A 145 -12.89 9.96 2.03
CA GLY A 145 -13.35 9.81 3.41
C GLY A 145 -14.79 9.29 3.55
N ASN A 146 -15.50 9.09 2.42
CA ASN A 146 -16.93 8.79 2.43
C ASN A 146 -17.22 7.34 2.86
N LYS A 147 -16.47 6.36 2.35
CA LYS A 147 -16.61 4.93 2.68
C LYS A 147 -15.52 4.47 3.66
N PHE A 148 -14.31 5.02 3.58
CA PHE A 148 -13.14 4.57 4.33
C PHE A 148 -12.51 5.72 5.15
N PRO A 149 -12.15 5.51 6.43
CA PRO A 149 -11.46 6.52 7.23
C PRO A 149 -10.03 6.74 6.72
N ILE A 150 -9.41 7.87 7.06
CA ILE A 150 -7.99 8.12 6.82
C ILE A 150 -7.19 7.39 7.91
N PRO A 151 -6.33 6.42 7.56
CA PRO A 151 -5.40 5.86 8.51
C PRO A 151 -4.27 6.86 8.78
N VAL A 152 -3.89 7.06 10.04
CA VAL A 152 -2.78 7.92 10.46
C VAL A 152 -1.82 7.09 11.32
N GLU A 153 -0.60 6.89 10.85
CA GLU A 153 0.44 6.12 11.56
C GLU A 153 1.11 7.05 12.56
N VAL A 154 1.11 6.65 13.83
CA VAL A 154 1.55 7.50 14.93
C VAL A 154 2.53 6.77 15.83
N PHE A 155 3.54 7.50 16.32
CA PHE A 155 4.46 6.98 17.32
C PHE A 155 3.68 6.63 18.60
N PRO A 156 3.86 5.44 19.19
CA PRO A 156 2.98 4.95 20.27
C PRO A 156 2.81 5.91 21.45
N ASP A 157 3.90 6.50 21.95
CA ASP A 157 3.85 7.39 23.12
C ASP A 157 3.26 8.77 22.82
N SER A 158 3.02 9.08 21.53
CA SER A 158 2.39 10.34 21.10
C SER A 158 0.86 10.27 21.01
N LEU A 159 0.26 9.11 21.30
CA LEU A 159 -1.15 8.82 21.02
C LEU A 159 -2.12 9.92 21.48
N THR A 160 -2.09 10.29 22.77
CA THR A 160 -2.98 11.30 23.35
C THR A 160 -2.72 12.71 22.80
N TYR A 161 -1.46 13.02 22.50
CA TYR A 161 -1.10 14.31 21.89
C TYR A 161 -1.66 14.40 20.46
N VAL A 162 -1.43 13.37 19.65
CA VAL A 162 -1.91 13.34 18.27
C VAL A 162 -3.43 13.33 18.22
N GLU A 163 -4.11 12.59 19.09
CA GLU A 163 -5.58 12.61 19.20
C GLU A 163 -6.11 14.05 19.38
N HIS A 164 -5.52 14.82 20.29
CA HIS A 164 -5.92 16.20 20.54
C HIS A 164 -5.64 17.14 19.36
N GLU A 165 -4.51 16.97 18.68
CA GLU A 165 -4.19 17.76 17.47
C GLU A 165 -5.13 17.42 16.30
N LEU A 166 -5.50 16.15 16.13
CA LEU A 166 -6.51 15.72 15.15
C LEU A 166 -7.89 16.33 15.45
N GLN A 167 -8.30 16.36 16.73
CA GLN A 167 -9.53 17.03 17.15
C GLN A 167 -9.50 18.53 16.82
N ARG A 168 -8.36 19.20 17.04
CA ARG A 168 -8.17 20.62 16.69
C ARG A 168 -8.24 20.88 15.19
N LEU A 169 -7.75 19.95 14.37
CA LEU A 169 -7.90 20.00 12.91
C LEU A 169 -9.33 19.69 12.45
N GLY A 170 -10.24 19.33 13.34
CA GLY A 170 -11.64 19.09 13.03
C GLY A 170 -11.98 17.64 12.68
N ALA A 171 -11.20 16.67 13.17
CA ALA A 171 -11.57 15.26 13.06
C ALA A 171 -12.93 15.02 13.75
N SER A 172 -13.85 14.37 13.04
CA SER A 172 -15.19 14.03 13.54
C SER A 172 -15.23 12.68 14.24
N GLU A 173 -14.29 11.79 13.93
CA GLU A 173 -14.13 10.48 14.57
C GLU A 173 -12.64 10.12 14.59
N ILE A 174 -12.17 9.54 15.69
CA ILE A 174 -10.81 9.03 15.86
C ILE A 174 -10.90 7.67 16.56
N VAL A 175 -10.36 6.62 15.94
CA VAL A 175 -10.37 5.27 16.48
C VAL A 175 -8.96 4.70 16.45
N LEU A 176 -8.43 4.29 17.60
CA LEU A 176 -7.20 3.48 17.63
C LEU A 176 -7.51 2.11 17.02
N ARG A 177 -6.87 1.78 15.90
CA ARG A 177 -7.19 0.58 15.12
C ARG A 177 -6.92 -0.69 15.94
N PRO A 178 -7.94 -1.52 16.21
CA PRO A 178 -7.75 -2.79 16.90
C PRO A 178 -7.01 -3.77 16.00
N ALA A 179 -6.22 -4.65 16.61
CA ALA A 179 -5.65 -5.78 15.88
C ALA A 179 -6.68 -6.91 15.74
N HIS A 180 -6.56 -7.66 14.64
CA HIS A 180 -7.23 -8.95 14.48
C HIS A 180 -6.15 -10.03 14.53
N GLY A 181 -6.19 -10.92 15.54
CA GLY A 181 -5.18 -11.97 15.76
C GLY A 181 -4.20 -11.72 16.92
N LYS A 182 -4.35 -10.62 17.66
CA LYS A 182 -3.72 -10.38 18.97
C LYS A 182 -4.56 -9.43 19.83
N ASP A 183 -4.33 -9.42 21.13
CA ASP A 183 -4.98 -8.48 22.06
C ASP A 183 -4.43 -7.05 21.91
N GLY A 184 -5.30 -6.04 21.92
CA GLY A 184 -4.92 -4.62 21.84
C GLY A 184 -4.79 -4.06 20.42
N PRO A 185 -4.12 -2.92 20.23
CA PRO A 185 -4.04 -2.24 18.93
C PRO A 185 -3.15 -2.95 17.93
N VAL A 186 -3.35 -2.64 16.64
CA VAL A 186 -2.43 -3.04 15.57
C VAL A 186 -1.11 -2.29 15.71
N PHE A 187 -0.01 -2.97 15.37
CA PHE A 187 1.28 -2.33 15.13
C PHE A 187 1.58 -2.37 13.64
N THR A 188 2.04 -1.25 13.08
CA THR A 188 2.64 -1.26 11.74
C THR A 188 3.95 -2.04 11.75
N GLU A 189 4.46 -2.38 10.58
CA GLU A 189 5.80 -2.99 10.46
C GLU A 189 6.93 -2.08 10.95
N ASN A 190 6.66 -0.80 11.18
CA ASN A 190 7.59 0.16 11.75
C ASN A 190 7.45 0.28 13.28
N GLY A 191 6.57 -0.52 13.91
CA GLY A 191 6.33 -0.50 15.35
C GLY A 191 5.44 0.64 15.83
N ASN A 192 4.65 1.26 14.94
CA ASN A 192 3.79 2.39 15.26
C ASN A 192 2.32 1.97 15.40
N PHE A 193 1.49 2.82 16.01
CA PHE A 193 0.04 2.64 16.02
C PHE A 193 -0.62 3.24 14.79
N ILE A 194 -1.88 2.88 14.55
CA ILE A 194 -2.72 3.49 13.52
C ILE A 194 -3.98 4.08 14.17
N LEU A 195 -4.24 5.35 13.90
CA LEU A 195 -5.51 6.01 14.16
C LEU A 195 -6.33 6.06 12.88
N ASP A 196 -7.48 5.40 12.86
CA ASP A 196 -8.49 5.56 11.82
C ASP A 196 -9.29 6.84 12.09
N THR A 197 -9.15 7.82 11.21
CA THR A 197 -9.59 9.20 11.45
C THR A 197 -10.58 9.62 10.38
N ARG A 198 -11.72 10.21 10.76
CA ARG A 198 -12.67 10.80 9.83
C ARG A 198 -12.70 12.31 9.95
N PHE A 199 -12.89 12.95 8.80
CA PHE A 199 -13.15 14.38 8.68
C PHE A 199 -14.41 14.57 7.83
N ASN A 200 -15.22 15.59 8.16
CA ASN A 200 -16.41 15.90 7.38
C ASN A 200 -16.08 16.43 5.98
N TYR A 201 -14.89 17.01 5.83
CA TYR A 201 -14.37 17.53 4.58
C TYR A 201 -12.87 17.27 4.53
N ILE A 202 -12.38 16.71 3.42
CA ILE A 202 -10.97 16.51 3.15
C ILE A 202 -10.60 17.48 2.03
N ASP A 203 -9.81 18.50 2.37
CA ASP A 203 -9.24 19.43 1.39
C ASP A 203 -7.81 19.04 1.01
N SER A 204 -7.26 19.77 0.04
CA SER A 204 -5.93 19.49 -0.50
C SER A 204 -4.78 19.75 0.47
N SER A 205 -5.02 20.49 1.56
CA SER A 205 -4.01 20.82 2.57
C SER A 205 -3.96 19.81 3.73
N LEU A 206 -5.01 18.99 3.88
CA LEU A 206 -5.14 18.09 5.03
C LEU A 206 -3.97 17.09 5.14
N GLU A 207 -3.48 16.54 4.02
CA GLU A 207 -2.32 15.63 4.06
C GLU A 207 -1.08 16.31 4.69
N GLU A 208 -0.80 17.54 4.30
CA GLU A 208 0.34 18.31 4.82
C GLU A 208 0.11 18.69 6.29
N GLN A 209 -1.10 19.14 6.65
CA GLN A 209 -1.46 19.45 8.03
C GLN A 209 -1.26 18.25 8.95
N LEU A 210 -1.76 17.06 8.56
CA LEU A 210 -1.53 15.82 9.30
C LEU A 210 -0.03 15.52 9.45
N LYS A 211 0.75 15.69 8.37
CA LYS A 211 2.19 15.41 8.38
C LYS A 211 2.98 16.32 9.32
N THR A 212 2.51 17.55 9.57
CA THR A 212 3.19 18.50 10.45
C THR A 212 2.98 18.22 11.94
N ILE A 213 2.03 17.36 12.32
CA ILE A 213 1.79 17.01 13.72
C ILE A 213 2.97 16.17 14.25
N THR A 214 3.63 16.65 15.30
CA THR A 214 4.68 15.86 15.96
C THR A 214 4.10 14.55 16.52
N GLY A 215 4.70 13.43 16.15
CA GLY A 215 4.21 12.10 16.49
C GLY A 215 3.48 11.40 15.35
N VAL A 216 2.97 12.13 14.35
CA VAL A 216 2.49 11.54 13.10
C VAL A 216 3.70 11.13 12.26
N ILE A 217 3.76 9.85 11.93
CA ILE A 217 4.77 9.27 11.04
C ILE A 217 4.35 9.47 9.60
N GLU A 218 3.10 9.09 9.27
CA GLU A 218 2.52 9.29 7.95
C GLU A 218 0.99 9.16 7.99
N SER A 219 0.31 9.63 6.94
CA SER A 219 -1.12 9.41 6.72
C SER A 219 -1.40 8.64 5.44
N GLY A 220 -2.59 8.03 5.38
CA GLY A 220 -3.09 7.32 4.21
C GLY A 220 -3.64 8.24 3.14
N LEU A 221 -3.55 9.57 3.29
CA LEU A 221 -3.89 10.51 2.23
C LEU A 221 -2.75 10.60 1.22
N PHE A 222 -3.09 10.50 -0.07
CA PHE A 222 -2.18 10.72 -1.18
C PHE A 222 -2.82 11.76 -2.11
N ILE A 223 -2.56 13.04 -1.85
CA ILE A 223 -3.16 14.17 -2.54
C ILE A 223 -2.14 14.80 -3.51
N GLY A 224 -2.55 14.98 -4.76
CA GLY A 224 -1.73 15.64 -5.79
C GLY A 224 -0.52 14.82 -6.27
N TYR A 225 -0.56 13.49 -6.09
CA TYR A 225 0.47 12.58 -6.60
C TYR A 225 0.20 12.27 -8.08
N ASP A 226 1.25 12.24 -8.89
CA ASP A 226 1.15 11.83 -10.30
C ASP A 226 1.01 10.30 -10.39
N VAL A 227 -0.23 9.85 -10.53
CA VAL A 227 -0.60 8.44 -10.59
C VAL A 227 -1.48 8.13 -11.80
N GLU A 228 -1.28 6.93 -12.36
CA GLU A 228 -2.13 6.34 -13.39
C GLU A 228 -3.07 5.32 -12.73
N VAL A 229 -4.37 5.58 -12.76
CA VAL A 229 -5.37 4.69 -12.16
C VAL A 229 -5.82 3.66 -13.18
N ILE A 230 -5.62 2.38 -12.90
CA ILE A 230 -6.07 1.25 -13.72
C ILE A 230 -7.25 0.56 -13.06
N MET A 231 -8.30 0.34 -13.83
CA MET A 231 -9.55 -0.27 -13.36
C MET A 231 -9.55 -1.77 -13.59
N ALA A 232 -9.83 -2.53 -12.54
CA ALA A 232 -10.12 -3.95 -12.60
C ALA A 232 -11.62 -4.16 -12.84
N GLU A 233 -11.98 -4.28 -14.12
CA GLU A 233 -13.35 -4.55 -14.61
C GLU A 233 -13.54 -6.03 -14.96
#